data_AF-R6BJV9-F1
#
_entry.id   AF-R6BJV9-F1
#
_cell.length_a   1.000
_cell.length_b   1.000
_cell.length_c   1.000
_cell.angle_alpha   90.00
_cell.angle_beta   90.00
_cell.angle_gamma   90.00
#
_symmetry.space_group_name_H-M   'P 1'
#
loop_
_entity.id
_entity.type
_entity.pdbx_description
1 polymer ?
#
loop_
_entity_poly.entity_id
_entity_poly.type
_entity_poly.pdbx_seq_one_letter_code
_entity_poly.pdbx_strand_id
1 'polypeptide(L)'
;MDTDCSITLLLSVMEEVGGMGAATGANAIGPITHCISVDVSFALTPELQTHQGGTLGEGPMVGHNPILSRQMSEEMEQVGLEQGITHQVKVYAGYRTGTDADGIILSGAGAQGACTCIPLRYMHTPVEVISAADMENTAKLAAAYVAQKIRP
;
A
#
# COMPACT_ATOMS: atom_id res chain seq x y z
N MET A 1 -11.27 21.93 9.10
CA MET A 1 -11.81 20.76 8.37
C MET A 1 -12.34 19.85 9.45
N ASP A 2 -13.65 19.87 9.69
CA ASP A 2 -14.29 18.83 10.49
C ASP A 2 -14.56 17.68 9.54
N THR A 3 -13.78 16.62 9.67
CA THR A 3 -13.99 15.36 8.96
C THR A 3 -14.66 14.40 9.93
N ASP A 4 -15.66 13.64 9.49
CA ASP A 4 -16.36 12.63 10.32
C ASP A 4 -15.48 11.41 10.65
N CYS A 5 -14.18 11.48 10.38
CA CYS A 5 -13.20 10.46 10.69
C CYS A 5 -11.90 11.07 11.25
N SER A 6 -11.14 10.25 11.99
CA SER A 6 -9.76 10.54 12.36
C SER A 6 -8.80 9.91 11.36
N ILE A 7 -7.72 10.62 11.02
CA ILE A 7 -6.63 10.10 10.18
C ILE A 7 -5.39 9.96 11.06
N THR A 8 -4.79 8.78 11.07
CA THR A 8 -3.53 8.51 11.78
C THR A 8 -2.47 8.08 10.78
N LEU A 9 -1.29 8.70 10.83
CA LEU A 9 -0.10 8.22 10.14
C LEU A 9 0.75 7.41 11.12
N LEU A 10 0.90 6.11 10.85
CA LEU A 10 1.75 5.21 11.62
C LEU A 10 3.04 4.96 10.84
N LEU A 11 4.16 5.51 11.33
CA LEU A 11 5.50 5.18 10.84
C LEU A 11 6.07 4.08 11.74
N SER A 12 5.94 2.85 11.27
CA SER A 12 6.24 1.64 12.03
C SER A 12 7.73 1.27 11.96
N VAL A 13 8.17 0.42 12.89
CA VAL A 13 9.51 -0.16 12.93
C VAL A 13 9.41 -1.68 12.93
N MET A 14 10.53 -2.36 12.66
CA MET A 14 10.61 -3.82 12.69
C MET A 14 9.74 -4.55 11.65
N GLU A 15 9.36 -3.88 10.56
CA GLU A 15 8.73 -4.50 9.39
C GLU A 15 9.57 -5.71 8.92
N GLU A 16 10.85 -5.42 8.61
CA GLU A 16 11.86 -6.35 8.08
C GLU A 16 12.17 -7.58 8.95
N VAL A 17 11.74 -7.55 10.21
CA VAL A 17 11.97 -8.64 11.18
C VAL A 17 10.65 -9.19 11.74
N GLY A 18 9.52 -8.92 11.08
CA GLY A 18 8.24 -9.57 11.34
C GLY A 18 7.04 -8.64 11.56
N GLY A 19 7.10 -7.35 11.23
CA GLY A 19 5.95 -6.44 11.28
C GLY A 19 5.45 -6.09 12.68
N MET A 20 6.29 -6.25 13.72
CA MET A 20 5.84 -6.10 15.12
C MET A 20 5.48 -4.65 15.48
N GLY A 21 6.14 -3.65 14.88
CA GLY A 21 5.84 -2.24 15.14
C GLY A 21 4.45 -1.86 14.64
N ALA A 22 4.09 -2.26 13.42
CA ALA A 22 2.76 -2.03 12.88
C ALA A 22 1.67 -2.73 13.69
N ALA A 23 1.87 -4.00 14.07
CA ALA A 23 0.92 -4.72 14.90
C ALA A 23 0.73 -4.06 16.29
N THR A 24 1.82 -3.65 16.93
CA THR A 24 1.78 -2.99 18.24
C THR A 24 1.13 -1.60 18.15
N GLY A 25 1.54 -0.80 17.16
CA GLY A 25 1.00 0.53 16.92
C GLY A 25 -0.50 0.49 16.62
N ALA A 26 -0.93 -0.43 15.76
CA ALA A 26 -2.33 -0.63 15.43
C ALA A 26 -3.18 -1.00 16.66
N ASN A 27 -2.66 -1.88 17.54
CA ASN A 27 -3.36 -2.23 18.77
C ASN A 27 -3.45 -1.05 19.76
N ALA A 28 -2.46 -0.18 19.80
CA ALA A 28 -2.43 0.97 20.71
C ALA A 28 -3.35 2.12 20.26
N ILE A 29 -3.52 2.33 18.95
CA ILE A 29 -4.35 3.41 18.39
C ILE A 29 -5.84 3.20 18.69
N GLY A 30 -6.30 1.94 18.78
CA GLY A 30 -7.70 1.59 19.01
C GLY A 30 -8.35 0.97 17.76
N PRO A 31 -9.68 0.90 17.67
CA PRO A 31 -10.33 0.24 16.53
C PRO A 31 -10.03 1.00 15.24
N ILE A 32 -9.37 0.32 14.30
CA ILE A 32 -9.08 0.83 12.96
C ILE A 32 -10.14 0.27 12.02
N THR A 33 -10.82 1.14 11.28
CA THR A 33 -11.82 0.71 10.29
C THR A 33 -11.18 0.47 8.92
N HIS A 34 -10.24 1.32 8.54
CA HIS A 34 -9.55 1.29 7.25
C HIS A 34 -8.04 1.46 7.43
N CYS A 35 -7.27 0.72 6.64
CA CYS A 35 -5.82 0.81 6.57
C CYS A 35 -5.39 0.96 5.11
N ILE A 36 -4.47 1.89 4.86
CA ILE A 36 -3.72 1.96 3.60
C ILE A 36 -2.26 1.78 3.98
N SER A 37 -1.69 0.63 3.64
CA SER A 37 -0.26 0.40 3.76
C SER A 37 0.44 0.92 2.52
N VAL A 38 1.51 1.70 2.72
CA VAL A 38 2.37 2.18 1.65
C VAL A 38 3.73 1.56 1.83
N ASP A 39 4.18 0.81 0.83
CA ASP A 39 5.46 0.10 0.87
C ASP A 39 6.12 0.06 -0.52
N VAL A 40 7.22 -0.65 -0.68
CA VAL A 40 7.85 -0.94 -1.96
C VAL A 40 7.44 -2.32 -2.47
N SER A 41 7.48 -2.54 -3.78
CA SER A 41 7.38 -3.88 -4.35
C SER A 41 8.25 -3.99 -5.60
N PHE A 42 8.53 -5.22 -6.02
CA PHE A 42 9.45 -5.52 -7.10
C PHE A 42 9.06 -4.85 -8.42
N ALA A 43 9.98 -4.05 -8.96
CA ALA A 43 9.99 -3.62 -10.34
C ALA A 43 10.82 -4.59 -11.19
N LEU A 44 10.51 -4.67 -12.49
CA LEU A 44 11.18 -5.55 -13.44
C LEU A 44 12.68 -5.25 -13.52
N THR A 45 13.47 -6.29 -13.35
CA THR A 45 14.90 -6.36 -13.64
C THR A 45 15.13 -7.38 -14.77
N PRO A 46 16.32 -7.43 -15.40
CA PRO A 46 16.61 -8.39 -16.47
C PRO A 46 16.35 -9.87 -16.10
N GLU A 47 16.38 -10.19 -14.81
CA GLU A 47 16.23 -11.54 -14.26
C GLU A 47 14.77 -11.93 -13.99
N LEU A 48 13.86 -10.95 -13.91
CA LEU A 48 12.45 -11.18 -13.57
C LEU A 48 11.59 -11.41 -14.80
N GLN A 49 10.62 -12.30 -14.67
CA GLN A 49 9.56 -12.46 -15.66
C GLN A 49 8.58 -11.28 -15.58
N THR A 50 7.98 -10.92 -16.70
CA THR A 50 7.12 -9.72 -16.83
C THR A 50 5.95 -9.66 -15.85
N HIS A 51 5.41 -10.81 -15.43
CA HIS A 51 4.31 -10.87 -14.48
C HIS A 51 4.74 -10.79 -13.00
N GLN A 52 6.04 -10.79 -12.72
CA GLN A 52 6.58 -10.85 -11.36
C GLN A 52 6.79 -9.47 -10.73
N GLY A 53 6.80 -8.41 -11.54
CA GLY A 53 7.05 -7.06 -11.06
C GLY A 53 6.41 -5.97 -11.92
N GLY A 54 6.33 -4.76 -11.36
CA GLY A 54 5.89 -3.57 -12.08
C GLY A 54 6.99 -2.94 -12.92
N THR A 55 6.64 -1.95 -13.73
CA THR A 55 7.60 -1.15 -14.50
C THR A 55 7.86 0.17 -13.78
N LEU A 56 9.14 0.56 -13.67
CA LEU A 56 9.51 1.88 -13.16
C LEU A 56 8.97 2.98 -14.10
N GLY A 57 8.36 4.02 -13.54
CA GLY A 57 7.81 5.15 -14.27
C GLY A 57 6.35 4.96 -14.71
N GLU A 58 5.78 3.78 -14.52
CA GLU A 58 4.38 3.47 -14.86
C GLU A 58 3.45 3.62 -13.64
N GLY A 59 3.90 4.31 -12.60
CA GLY A 59 3.09 4.68 -11.44
C GLY A 59 3.00 3.62 -10.33
N PRO A 60 2.27 3.94 -9.24
CA PRO A 60 2.06 3.04 -8.10
C PRO A 60 1.49 1.70 -8.53
N MET A 61 1.79 0.66 -7.76
CA MET A 61 1.13 -0.63 -7.90
C MET A 61 0.04 -0.79 -6.83
N VAL A 62 -1.21 -1.03 -7.23
CA VAL A 62 -2.32 -1.33 -6.31
C VAL A 62 -2.35 -2.83 -6.02
N GLY A 63 -2.35 -3.16 -4.73
CA GLY A 63 -2.18 -4.51 -4.23
C GLY A 63 -3.45 -5.35 -4.20
N HIS A 64 -3.33 -6.61 -4.63
CA HIS A 64 -4.34 -7.65 -4.52
C HIS A 64 -3.76 -8.87 -3.80
N ASN A 65 -4.42 -9.28 -2.72
CA ASN A 65 -4.09 -10.47 -1.94
C ASN A 65 -5.34 -10.93 -1.15
N PRO A 66 -5.49 -12.22 -0.80
CA PRO A 66 -6.60 -12.67 0.05
C PRO A 66 -6.75 -11.95 1.39
N ILE A 67 -5.68 -11.39 1.97
CA ILE A 67 -5.76 -10.61 3.21
C ILE A 67 -6.27 -9.16 2.99
N LEU A 68 -6.16 -8.64 1.76
CA LEU A 68 -6.56 -7.27 1.44
C LEU A 68 -8.05 -7.20 1.10
N SER A 69 -8.66 -6.05 1.34
CA SER A 69 -10.02 -5.76 0.92
C SER A 69 -10.06 -5.54 -0.58
N ARG A 70 -10.63 -6.51 -1.33
CA ARG A 70 -10.86 -6.38 -2.78
C ARG A 70 -11.57 -5.07 -3.13
N GLN A 71 -12.58 -4.71 -2.34
CA GLN A 71 -13.32 -3.47 -2.55
C GLN A 71 -12.40 -2.24 -2.48
N MET A 72 -11.54 -2.15 -1.47
CA MET A 72 -10.64 -0.99 -1.34
C MET A 72 -9.62 -0.92 -2.47
N SER A 73 -9.08 -2.06 -2.92
CA SER A 73 -8.15 -2.10 -4.05
C SER A 73 -8.82 -1.62 -5.34
N GLU A 74 -10.02 -2.14 -5.65
CA GLU A 74 -10.77 -1.74 -6.86
C GLU A 74 -11.21 -0.27 -6.81
N GLU A 75 -11.63 0.22 -5.65
CA GLU A 75 -11.94 1.64 -5.46
C GLU A 75 -10.70 2.53 -5.64
N MET A 76 -9.54 2.10 -5.14
CA MET A 76 -8.28 2.84 -5.32
C MET A 76 -7.87 2.90 -6.79
N GLU A 77 -8.00 1.80 -7.54
CA GLU A 77 -7.79 1.79 -9.00
C GLU A 77 -8.76 2.76 -9.70
N GLN A 78 -10.04 2.71 -9.32
CA GLN A 78 -11.07 3.59 -9.87
C GLN A 78 -10.75 5.07 -9.61
N VAL A 79 -10.31 5.43 -8.39
CA VAL A 79 -9.83 6.78 -8.06
C VAL A 79 -8.65 7.17 -8.95
N GLY A 80 -7.71 6.25 -9.17
CA GLY A 80 -6.58 6.46 -10.07
C GLY A 80 -7.05 6.82 -11.49
N LEU A 81 -8.00 6.06 -12.04
CA LEU A 81 -8.58 6.33 -13.36
C LEU A 81 -9.28 7.70 -13.41
N GLU A 82 -10.10 8.02 -12.40
CA GLU A 82 -10.86 9.28 -12.33
C GLU A 82 -9.97 10.52 -12.19
N GLN A 83 -8.85 10.39 -11.49
CA GLN A 83 -7.89 11.47 -11.27
C GLN A 83 -6.78 11.52 -12.31
N GLY A 84 -6.79 10.61 -13.30
CA GLY A 84 -5.73 10.53 -14.32
C GLY A 84 -4.36 10.12 -13.75
N ILE A 85 -4.35 9.37 -12.65
CA ILE A 85 -3.14 8.82 -12.03
C ILE A 85 -2.90 7.41 -12.58
N THR A 86 -1.92 7.29 -13.47
CA THR A 86 -1.46 6.00 -13.98
C THR A 86 -0.99 5.13 -12.82
N HIS A 87 -1.44 3.87 -12.82
CA HIS A 87 -1.12 2.87 -11.81
C HIS A 87 -1.11 1.49 -12.44
N GLN A 88 -0.54 0.54 -11.71
CA GLN A 88 -0.33 -0.84 -12.10
C GLN A 88 -1.03 -1.77 -11.10
N VAL A 89 -1.20 -3.04 -11.47
CA VAL A 89 -1.73 -4.07 -10.57
C VAL A 89 -0.58 -4.86 -9.97
N LYS A 90 -0.56 -5.00 -8.64
CA LYS A 90 0.33 -5.93 -7.92
C LYS A 90 -0.48 -7.08 -7.36
N VAL A 91 -0.22 -8.28 -7.86
CA VAL A 91 -0.71 -9.51 -7.21
C VAL A 91 0.38 -10.05 -6.29
N TYR A 92 0.03 -10.23 -5.02
CA TYR A 92 0.90 -10.85 -4.03
C TYR A 92 0.75 -12.37 -4.07
N ALA A 93 1.86 -13.09 -3.93
CA ALA A 93 1.84 -14.54 -3.79
C ALA A 93 1.45 -14.95 -2.36
N GLY A 94 0.72 -16.06 -2.23
CA GLY A 94 0.31 -16.59 -0.92
C GLY A 94 -0.84 -15.83 -0.27
N TYR A 95 -0.98 -15.99 1.05
CA TYR A 95 -2.10 -15.45 1.84
C TYR A 95 -1.79 -14.15 2.57
N ARG A 96 -0.59 -13.59 2.36
CA ARG A 96 -0.05 -12.39 3.02
C ARG A 96 0.58 -11.46 2.01
N THR A 97 0.66 -10.18 2.35
CA THR A 97 1.42 -9.20 1.55
C THR A 97 2.91 -9.23 1.86
N GLY A 98 3.27 -9.59 3.10
CA GLY A 98 4.64 -9.44 3.59
C GLY A 98 5.01 -7.99 3.89
N THR A 99 4.01 -7.13 4.15
CA THR A 99 4.17 -5.73 4.54
C THR A 99 3.49 -5.48 5.89
N ASP A 100 3.62 -4.25 6.41
CA ASP A 100 2.91 -3.78 7.60
C ASP A 100 1.37 -3.93 7.53
N ALA A 101 0.79 -4.03 6.32
CA ALA A 101 -0.64 -4.28 6.13
C ALA A 101 -1.12 -5.52 6.89
N ASP A 102 -0.31 -6.57 6.89
CA ASP A 102 -0.68 -7.86 7.47
C ASP A 102 -0.90 -7.77 8.99
N GLY A 103 -0.11 -6.93 9.69
CA GLY A 103 -0.23 -6.71 11.12
C GLY A 103 -1.40 -5.79 11.47
N ILE A 104 -1.62 -4.75 10.67
CA ILE A 104 -2.66 -3.74 10.93
C ILE A 104 -4.06 -4.32 10.67
N ILE A 105 -4.24 -5.04 9.57
CA ILE A 105 -5.53 -5.64 9.18
C ILE A 105 -6.04 -6.61 10.23
N LEU A 106 -5.15 -7.34 10.91
CA LEU A 106 -5.50 -8.33 11.93
C LEU A 106 -5.61 -7.76 13.35
N SER A 107 -5.37 -6.46 13.54
CA SER A 107 -5.43 -5.82 14.85
C SER A 107 -6.86 -5.62 15.34
N GLY A 108 -7.09 -5.78 16.64
CA GLY A 108 -8.40 -5.52 17.28
C GLY A 108 -9.55 -6.33 16.67
N ALA A 109 -10.56 -5.63 16.16
CA ALA A 109 -11.73 -6.25 15.50
C ALA A 109 -11.50 -6.54 14.00
N GLY A 110 -10.31 -6.25 13.49
CA GLY A 110 -9.96 -6.28 12.09
C GLY A 110 -10.28 -4.97 11.36
N ALA A 111 -9.49 -4.67 10.32
CA ALA A 111 -9.67 -3.49 9.47
C ALA A 111 -9.77 -3.87 8.00
N GLN A 112 -10.51 -3.10 7.21
CA GLN A 112 -10.39 -3.20 5.76
C GLN A 112 -9.03 -2.63 5.36
N GLY A 113 -8.22 -3.39 4.61
CA GLY A 113 -6.88 -2.97 4.22
C GLY A 113 -6.68 -2.91 2.72
N ALA A 114 -6.05 -1.85 2.25
CA ALA A 114 -5.42 -1.78 0.93
C ALA A 114 -3.91 -1.62 1.10
N CYS A 115 -3.17 -2.03 0.08
CA CYS A 115 -1.73 -1.80 -0.01
C CYS A 115 -1.42 -1.17 -1.38
N THR A 116 -0.68 -0.07 -1.38
CA THR A 116 -0.18 0.56 -2.61
C THR A 116 1.33 0.69 -2.53
N CYS A 117 2.01 0.33 -3.63
CA CYS A 117 3.45 0.16 -3.62
C CYS A 117 4.17 1.03 -4.63
N ILE A 118 5.37 1.47 -4.24
CA ILE A 118 6.33 2.08 -5.16
C ILE A 118 7.12 0.95 -5.85
N PRO A 119 7.16 0.91 -7.20
CA PRO A 119 8.04 0.01 -7.93
C PRO A 119 9.52 0.25 -7.56
N LEU A 120 10.20 -0.82 -7.11
CA LEU A 120 11.57 -0.79 -6.61
C LEU A 120 12.42 -1.88 -7.27
N ARG A 121 13.65 -1.54 -7.69
CA ARG A 121 14.68 -2.52 -8.06
C ARG A 121 15.69 -2.69 -6.94
N TYR A 122 16.21 -3.91 -6.84
CA TYR A 122 17.29 -4.29 -5.91
C TYR A 122 16.90 -4.15 -4.45
N MET A 123 15.67 -4.53 -4.11
CA MET A 123 15.14 -4.59 -2.74
C MET A 123 16.10 -5.31 -1.79
N HIS A 124 16.32 -4.74 -0.61
CA HIS A 124 17.22 -5.22 0.46
C HIS A 124 18.71 -5.22 0.10
N THR A 125 19.10 -4.50 -0.95
CA THR A 125 20.52 -4.26 -1.25
C THR A 125 20.95 -2.88 -0.74
N PRO A 126 22.26 -2.62 -0.56
CA PRO A 126 22.74 -1.30 -0.12
C PRO A 126 22.39 -0.13 -1.05
N VAL A 127 22.03 -0.42 -2.31
CA VAL A 127 21.68 0.58 -3.31
C VAL A 127 20.46 0.10 -4.08
N GLU A 128 19.32 0.73 -3.77
CA GLU A 128 18.06 0.45 -4.43
C GLU A 128 17.70 1.55 -5.44
N VAL A 129 16.77 1.25 -6.35
CA VAL A 129 16.38 2.19 -7.42
C VAL A 129 14.87 2.27 -7.56
N ILE A 130 14.34 3.49 -7.46
CA ILE A 130 12.94 3.84 -7.73
C ILE A 130 12.85 4.94 -8.79
N SER A 131 11.65 5.15 -9.33
CA SER A 131 11.30 6.40 -9.99
C SER A 131 10.71 7.39 -8.97
N ALA A 132 11.25 8.62 -8.92
CA ALA A 132 10.68 9.67 -8.09
C ALA A 132 9.22 10.01 -8.48
N ALA A 133 8.89 9.90 -9.78
CA ALA A 133 7.53 10.10 -10.26
C ALA A 133 6.56 9.03 -9.73
N ASP A 134 7.02 7.77 -9.59
CA ASP A 134 6.19 6.71 -9.02
C ASP A 134 5.91 6.99 -7.53
N MET A 135 6.94 7.39 -6.77
CA MET A 135 6.78 7.79 -5.37
C MET A 135 5.75 8.91 -5.18
N GLU A 136 5.85 9.98 -6.00
CA GLU A 136 4.88 11.07 -5.94
C GLU A 136 3.47 10.61 -6.32
N ASN A 137 3.34 9.75 -7.34
CA ASN A 137 2.04 9.24 -7.77
C ASN A 137 1.43 8.28 -6.74
N THR A 138 2.23 7.50 -6.01
CA THR A 138 1.76 6.70 -4.87
C THR A 138 1.15 7.59 -3.79
N ALA A 139 1.84 8.68 -3.42
CA ALA A 139 1.32 9.63 -2.45
C ALA A 139 0.03 10.32 -2.93
N LYS A 140 -0.02 10.73 -4.21
CA LYS A 140 -1.21 11.33 -4.83
C LYS A 140 -2.39 10.35 -4.84
N LEU A 141 -2.17 9.09 -5.21
CA LEU A 141 -3.21 8.06 -5.26
C LEU A 141 -3.81 7.79 -3.89
N ALA A 142 -2.96 7.58 -2.87
CA ALA A 142 -3.41 7.35 -1.50
C ALA A 142 -4.19 8.56 -0.97
N ALA A 143 -3.68 9.78 -1.17
CA ALA A 143 -4.36 11.00 -0.76
C ALA A 143 -5.70 11.20 -1.49
N ALA A 144 -5.75 10.91 -2.80
CA ALA A 144 -6.98 11.02 -3.59
C ALA A 144 -8.05 10.03 -3.11
N TYR A 145 -7.66 8.78 -2.83
CA TYR A 145 -8.57 7.76 -2.30
C TYR A 145 -9.16 8.21 -0.96
N VAL A 146 -8.30 8.64 -0.03
CA VAL A 146 -8.72 9.16 1.28
C VAL A 146 -9.65 10.37 1.13
N ALA A 147 -9.33 11.29 0.23
CA ALA A 147 -10.17 12.47 -0.03
C ALA A 147 -11.55 12.14 -0.63
N GLN A 148 -11.68 11.05 -1.40
CA GLN A 148 -13.00 10.59 -1.87
C GLN A 148 -13.82 9.94 -0.76
N LYS A 149 -13.18 9.25 0.19
CA LYS A 149 -13.86 8.56 1.30
C LYS A 149 -14.33 9.49 2.42
N ILE A 150 -13.69 10.65 2.55
CA ILE A 150 -13.91 11.58 3.67
C ILE A 150 -14.79 12.78 3.27
N ARG A 151 -15.17 12.91 1.98
CA ARG A 151 -16.13 13.95 1.57
C ARG A 151 -17.54 13.62 2.06
N PRO A 152 -18.32 14.65 2.49
CA PRO A 152 -19.67 14.48 3.03
C PRO A 152 -20.66 13.93 2.01
#